data_AF-A0A2N5MCN7-F1
#
_entry.id   AF-A0A2N5MCN7-F1
#
_cell.length_a   1.000
_cell.length_b   1.000
_cell.length_c   1.000
_cell.angle_alpha   90.00
_cell.angle_beta   90.00
_cell.angle_gamma   90.00
#
_symmetry.space_group_name_H-M   'P 1'
#
loop_
_entity.id
_entity.type
_entity.pdbx_description
1 polymer ?
#
loop_
_entity_poly.entity_id
_entity_poly.type
_entity_poly.pdbx_seq_one_letter_code
_entity_poly.pdbx_strand_id
1 'polypeptide(L)'
;MGYVKLDPKFVQGLNDWIDAKNLKRTEIVEVFAGDGKLGKALRLPKENITDDHSWTGATQSTNQNWIQSAKANVYEKPEDATGTIKRFSLKKKQISLLVMGFPPDDTSAYEAAKELNSYFPNAQILYIGTGGFTPRFPIASYSFFDHTEDVDDSSICLKGKRENFDSLVRENYNQIINDEIIATLKKFTYCDDDEEECIAVHEGSKWCKQ
;
A
#
# COMPACT_ATOMS: atom_id res chain seq x y z
N MET A 1 -7.02 -12.02 -10.59
CA MET A 1 -6.69 -11.55 -9.23
C MET A 1 -5.17 -11.43 -9.15
N GLY A 2 -4.65 -10.23 -8.93
CA GLY A 2 -3.22 -9.99 -8.75
C GLY A 2 -2.80 -10.23 -7.30
N TYR A 3 -1.51 -10.48 -7.06
CA TYR A 3 -0.95 -10.59 -5.71
C TYR A 3 0.50 -10.12 -5.73
N VAL A 4 0.98 -9.62 -4.58
CA VAL A 4 2.38 -9.24 -4.43
C VAL A 4 3.26 -10.49 -4.54
N LYS A 5 4.14 -10.54 -5.54
CA LYS A 5 5.14 -11.61 -5.65
C LYS A 5 6.24 -11.42 -4.61
N LEU A 6 6.37 -12.39 -3.70
CA LEU A 6 7.32 -12.35 -2.59
C LEU A 6 8.65 -12.98 -2.96
N ASP A 7 9.53 -12.20 -3.59
CA ASP A 7 10.92 -12.58 -3.78
C ASP A 7 11.75 -12.32 -2.52
N PRO A 8 12.70 -13.20 -2.15
CA PRO A 8 13.54 -13.01 -0.97
C PRO A 8 14.33 -11.70 -0.97
N LYS A 9 14.84 -11.22 -2.11
CA LYS A 9 15.60 -9.96 -2.18
C LYS A 9 14.69 -8.76 -1.95
N PHE A 10 13.49 -8.75 -2.54
CA PHE A 10 12.50 -7.71 -2.29
C PHE A 10 12.11 -7.65 -0.80
N VAL A 11 11.76 -8.80 -0.21
CA VAL A 11 11.39 -8.88 1.21
C VAL A 11 12.54 -8.45 2.11
N GLN A 12 13.78 -8.88 1.80
CA GLN A 12 14.95 -8.48 2.56
C GLN A 12 15.21 -6.98 2.46
N GLY A 13 15.18 -6.43 1.25
CA GLY A 13 15.38 -5.01 1.01
C GLY A 13 14.33 -4.13 1.69
N LEU A 14 13.06 -4.56 1.71
CA LEU A 14 12.01 -3.88 2.44
C LEU A 14 12.21 -3.95 3.97
N ASN A 15 12.68 -5.09 4.49
CA ASN A 15 13.06 -5.20 5.90
C ASN A 15 14.24 -4.27 6.23
N ASP A 16 15.27 -4.24 5.39
CA ASP A 16 16.46 -3.39 5.58
C ASP A 16 16.08 -1.90 5.54
N TRP A 17 15.19 -1.51 4.63
CA TRP A 17 14.67 -0.14 4.55
C TRP A 17 13.86 0.25 5.80
N ILE A 18 12.94 -0.62 6.24
CA ILE A 18 12.16 -0.41 7.47
C ILE A 18 13.08 -0.21 8.68
N ASP A 19 14.08 -1.08 8.81
CA ASP A 19 15.03 -1.06 9.93
C ASP A 19 15.93 0.19 9.85
N ALA A 20 16.37 0.60 8.65
CA ALA A 20 17.13 1.84 8.42
C ALA A 20 16.36 3.11 8.79
N LYS A 21 15.05 3.12 8.49
CA LYS A 21 14.13 4.21 8.84
C LYS A 21 13.69 4.19 10.30
N ASN A 22 14.11 3.18 11.06
CA ASN A 22 13.69 2.99 12.45
C ASN A 22 12.15 2.95 12.60
N LEU A 23 11.45 2.41 11.58
CA LEU A 23 10.01 2.24 11.63
C LEU A 23 9.67 1.05 12.51
N LYS A 24 8.81 1.27 13.52
CA LYS A 24 8.37 0.19 14.40
C LYS A 24 7.36 -0.68 13.66
N ARG A 25 7.57 -2.01 13.63
CA ARG A 25 6.63 -2.97 13.03
C ARG A 25 5.20 -2.86 13.60
N THR A 26 5.06 -2.42 14.84
CA THR A 26 3.76 -2.16 15.48
C THR A 26 3.00 -0.97 14.90
N GLU A 27 3.68 -0.08 14.18
CA GLU A 27 3.13 1.11 13.52
C GLU A 27 3.05 0.93 11.99
N ILE A 28 3.38 -0.25 11.47
CA ILE A 28 3.20 -0.60 10.06
C ILE A 28 1.93 -1.43 9.94
N VAL A 29 1.03 -1.03 9.06
CA VAL A 29 -0.26 -1.68 8.83
C VAL A 29 -0.34 -2.09 7.38
N GLU A 30 -0.70 -3.34 7.11
CA GLU A 30 -0.97 -3.86 5.77
C GLU A 30 -2.49 -3.99 5.59
N VAL A 31 -3.01 -3.38 4.53
CA VAL A 31 -4.38 -3.52 4.06
C VAL A 31 -4.39 -4.17 2.69
N PHE A 32 -5.52 -4.76 2.28
CA PHE A 32 -5.61 -5.59 1.07
C PHE A 32 -4.62 -6.76 1.10
N ALA A 33 -4.41 -7.33 2.29
CA ALA A 33 -3.32 -8.27 2.54
C ALA A 33 -3.46 -9.62 1.81
N GLY A 34 -4.64 -9.94 1.28
CA GLY A 34 -4.93 -11.22 0.63
C GLY A 34 -4.71 -12.39 1.58
N ASP A 35 -3.61 -13.13 1.40
CA ASP A 35 -3.23 -14.24 2.29
C ASP A 35 -2.27 -13.83 3.44
N GLY A 36 -1.94 -12.54 3.54
CA GLY A 36 -1.13 -11.95 4.61
C GLY A 36 0.34 -12.38 4.62
N LYS A 37 0.84 -13.01 3.55
CA LYS A 37 2.24 -13.47 3.52
C LYS A 37 3.26 -12.33 3.53
N LEU A 38 2.94 -11.18 2.92
CA LEU A 38 3.84 -10.02 2.93
C LEU A 38 4.00 -9.50 4.36
N GLY A 39 2.92 -9.18 5.06
CA GLY A 39 2.96 -8.74 6.46
C GLY A 39 3.64 -9.74 7.38
N LYS A 40 3.41 -11.04 7.17
CA LYS A 40 4.16 -12.08 7.89
C LYS A 40 5.67 -12.03 7.60
N ALA A 41 6.06 -11.92 6.35
CA ALA A 41 7.47 -11.81 5.94
C ALA A 41 8.12 -10.52 6.48
N LEU A 42 7.32 -9.48 6.69
CA LEU A 42 7.68 -8.24 7.38
C LEU A 42 7.50 -8.33 8.90
N ARG A 43 7.24 -9.51 9.49
CA ARG A 43 7.15 -9.68 10.95
C ARG A 43 6.16 -8.70 11.60
N LEU A 44 5.09 -8.34 10.89
CA LEU A 44 4.06 -7.45 11.42
C LEU A 44 3.23 -8.20 12.47
N PRO A 45 2.73 -7.49 13.51
CA PRO A 45 1.72 -8.05 14.39
C PRO A 45 0.51 -8.49 13.58
N LYS A 46 -0.11 -9.62 13.95
CA LYS A 46 -1.26 -10.17 13.21
C LYS A 46 -2.43 -9.18 13.15
N GLU A 47 -2.61 -8.34 14.17
CA GLU A 47 -3.67 -7.32 14.20
C GLU A 47 -3.43 -6.11 13.27
N ASN A 48 -2.25 -6.05 12.66
CA ASN A 48 -1.83 -5.03 11.69
C ASN A 48 -1.96 -5.52 10.24
N ILE A 49 -2.32 -6.79 10.00
CA ILE A 49 -2.46 -7.37 8.67
C ILE A 49 -3.95 -7.58 8.42
N THR A 50 -4.58 -6.78 7.55
CA THR A 50 -6.03 -6.80 7.35
C THR A 50 -6.44 -6.97 5.89
N ASP A 51 -7.59 -7.61 5.70
CA ASP A 51 -8.20 -7.86 4.41
C ASP A 51 -9.70 -8.04 4.63
N ASP A 52 -10.53 -7.65 3.66
CA ASP A 52 -11.98 -7.77 3.74
C ASP A 52 -12.50 -9.13 3.25
N HIS A 53 -11.60 -9.98 2.75
CA HIS A 53 -11.88 -11.28 2.16
C HIS A 53 -12.86 -11.21 0.98
N SER A 54 -12.95 -10.09 0.27
CA SER A 54 -13.77 -9.92 -0.94
C SER A 54 -13.44 -10.94 -2.05
N TRP A 55 -12.26 -11.57 -1.97
CA TRP A 55 -11.85 -12.68 -2.83
C TRP A 55 -12.52 -14.02 -2.52
N THR A 56 -13.17 -14.17 -1.35
CA THR A 56 -13.86 -15.43 -0.98
C THR A 56 -15.10 -15.63 -1.85
N GLY A 57 -15.04 -16.59 -2.78
CA GLY A 57 -16.11 -16.85 -3.74
C GLY A 57 -15.75 -16.51 -5.19
N ALA A 58 -14.58 -15.89 -5.43
CA ALA A 58 -14.02 -15.75 -6.77
C ALA A 58 -13.58 -17.13 -7.28
N THR A 59 -14.28 -17.64 -8.30
CA THR A 59 -14.26 -19.05 -8.75
C THR A 59 -12.94 -19.54 -9.36
N GLN A 60 -11.91 -18.70 -9.51
CA GLN A 60 -10.73 -19.05 -10.33
C GLN A 60 -9.35 -18.92 -9.67
N SER A 61 -9.19 -18.40 -8.44
CA SER A 61 -7.83 -18.12 -7.91
C SER A 61 -7.58 -18.40 -6.43
N THR A 62 -8.61 -18.72 -5.63
CA THR A 62 -8.44 -18.97 -4.19
C THR A 62 -8.50 -20.46 -3.89
N ASN A 63 -7.32 -21.09 -3.79
CA ASN A 63 -7.23 -22.50 -3.38
C ASN A 63 -7.28 -22.63 -1.84
N GLN A 64 -7.42 -23.85 -1.33
CA GLN A 64 -7.47 -24.11 0.11
C GLN A 64 -6.22 -23.61 0.85
N ASN A 65 -5.04 -23.64 0.20
CA ASN A 65 -3.80 -23.15 0.80
C ASN A 65 -3.83 -21.63 1.01
N TRP A 66 -4.41 -20.87 0.08
CA TRP A 66 -4.62 -19.43 0.22
C TRP A 66 -5.50 -19.13 1.43
N ILE A 67 -6.65 -19.79 1.53
CA ILE A 67 -7.60 -19.62 2.64
C ILE A 67 -6.96 -19.95 3.98
N GLN A 68 -6.21 -21.06 4.06
CA GLN A 68 -5.49 -21.46 5.27
C GLN A 68 -4.41 -20.44 5.64
N SER A 69 -3.70 -19.91 4.65
CA SER A 69 -2.68 -18.89 4.86
C SER A 69 -3.29 -17.58 5.38
N ALA A 70 -4.39 -17.11 4.77
CA ALA A 70 -5.14 -15.95 5.23
C ALA A 70 -5.58 -16.11 6.70
N LYS A 71 -6.20 -17.24 7.06
CA LYS A 71 -6.60 -17.53 8.46
C LYS A 71 -5.42 -17.48 9.45
N ALA A 72 -4.24 -17.93 9.02
CA ALA A 72 -3.05 -17.94 9.85
C ALA A 72 -2.47 -16.53 10.05
N ASN A 73 -2.47 -15.70 9.00
CA ASN A 73 -1.67 -14.47 8.94
C ASN A 73 -2.49 -13.18 9.05
N VAL A 74 -3.72 -13.15 8.57
CA VAL A 74 -4.60 -11.98 8.54
C VAL A 74 -5.39 -11.87 9.84
N TYR A 75 -5.71 -10.65 10.24
CA TYR A 75 -6.56 -10.34 11.38
C TYR A 75 -7.85 -11.17 11.32
N GLU A 76 -8.26 -11.68 12.48
CA GLU A 76 -9.29 -12.72 12.58
C GLU A 76 -10.68 -12.27 12.10
N LYS A 77 -10.92 -10.95 12.07
CA LYS A 77 -12.16 -10.35 11.57
C LYS A 77 -11.87 -9.70 10.22
N PRO A 78 -12.61 -10.07 9.15
CA PRO A 78 -12.57 -9.32 7.91
C PRO A 78 -12.83 -7.84 8.20
N GLU A 79 -11.97 -6.98 7.67
CA GLU A 79 -12.00 -5.55 7.93
C GLU A 79 -11.49 -4.84 6.68
N ASP A 80 -12.28 -3.88 6.18
CA ASP A 80 -11.86 -3.04 5.06
C ASP A 80 -10.75 -2.06 5.50
N ALA A 81 -10.06 -1.48 4.51
CA ALA A 81 -8.91 -0.62 4.77
C ALA A 81 -9.25 0.62 5.61
N THR A 82 -10.42 1.24 5.39
CA THR A 82 -10.84 2.45 6.13
C THR A 82 -11.19 2.11 7.58
N GLY A 83 -11.88 0.99 7.80
CA GLY A 83 -12.21 0.43 9.11
C GLY A 83 -10.96 0.09 9.91
N THR A 84 -9.93 -0.47 9.27
CA THR A 84 -8.63 -0.71 9.90
C THR A 84 -7.99 0.59 10.40
N ILE A 85 -7.94 1.62 9.56
CA ILE A 85 -7.35 2.92 9.92
C ILE A 85 -8.11 3.54 11.12
N LYS A 86 -9.44 3.55 11.04
CA LYS A 86 -10.33 4.02 12.14
C LYS A 86 -10.07 3.25 13.42
N ARG A 87 -9.93 1.93 13.37
CA ARG A 87 -9.66 1.09 14.53
C ARG A 87 -8.34 1.47 15.21
N PHE A 88 -7.28 1.76 14.45
CA PHE A 88 -6.01 2.21 15.02
C PHE A 88 -6.16 3.56 15.71
N SER A 89 -6.84 4.51 15.06
CA SER A 89 -7.15 5.82 15.62
C SER A 89 -7.93 5.72 16.95
N LEU A 90 -9.03 4.95 16.97
CA LEU A 90 -9.85 4.71 18.16
C LEU A 90 -9.07 4.04 19.30
N LYS A 91 -8.13 3.16 18.98
CA LYS A 91 -7.25 2.50 19.95
C LYS A 91 -6.04 3.35 20.36
N LYS A 92 -5.93 4.59 19.86
CA LYS A 92 -4.78 5.49 20.07
C LYS A 92 -3.45 4.82 19.69
N LYS A 93 -3.46 3.97 18.67
CA LYS A 93 -2.26 3.37 18.06
C LYS A 93 -1.81 4.25 16.89
N GLN A 94 -0.51 4.39 16.69
CA GLN A 94 0.07 5.12 15.56
C GLN A 94 0.13 4.24 14.31
N ILE A 95 -0.10 4.85 13.15
CA ILE A 95 0.31 4.30 11.85
C ILE A 95 1.41 5.22 11.30
N SER A 96 2.56 4.65 10.97
CA SER A 96 3.70 5.33 10.35
C SER A 96 3.84 4.95 8.88
N LEU A 97 3.40 3.73 8.52
CA LEU A 97 3.38 3.24 7.15
C LEU A 97 2.12 2.38 6.91
N LEU A 98 1.38 2.69 5.86
CA LEU A 98 0.28 1.86 5.36
C LEU A 98 0.74 1.13 4.09
N VAL A 99 0.81 -0.19 4.14
CA VAL A 99 1.17 -1.05 3.00
C VAL A 99 -0.10 -1.41 2.24
N MET A 100 -0.14 -1.07 0.96
CA MET A 100 -1.22 -1.39 0.02
C MET A 100 -0.67 -2.23 -1.12
N GLY A 101 -0.83 -3.55 -1.03
CA GLY A 101 -0.38 -4.48 -2.06
C GLY A 101 -1.51 -4.90 -2.99
N PHE A 102 -1.41 -4.58 -4.29
CA PHE A 102 -2.43 -4.92 -5.29
C PHE A 102 -3.86 -4.54 -4.85
N PRO A 103 -4.12 -3.26 -4.50
CA PRO A 103 -5.48 -2.85 -4.15
C PRO A 103 -6.46 -3.07 -5.33
N PRO A 104 -7.75 -3.29 -5.05
CA PRO A 104 -8.76 -3.47 -6.09
C PRO A 104 -8.89 -2.26 -7.02
N ASP A 105 -9.43 -2.49 -8.22
CA ASP A 105 -9.82 -1.45 -9.18
C ASP A 105 -11.15 -0.80 -8.75
N ASP A 106 -11.11 -0.07 -7.64
CA ASP A 106 -12.23 0.72 -7.13
C ASP A 106 -11.71 1.90 -6.28
N THR A 107 -12.61 2.56 -5.55
CA THR A 107 -12.29 3.72 -4.71
C THR A 107 -11.67 3.34 -3.36
N SER A 108 -11.56 2.07 -2.99
CA SER A 108 -11.13 1.64 -1.66
C SER A 108 -9.71 2.11 -1.30
N ALA A 109 -8.79 2.11 -2.26
CA ALA A 109 -7.43 2.63 -2.05
C ALA A 109 -7.42 4.14 -1.81
N TYR A 110 -8.24 4.88 -2.57
CA TYR A 110 -8.41 6.32 -2.42
C TYR A 110 -9.02 6.66 -1.05
N GLU A 111 -10.12 6.02 -0.68
CA GLU A 111 -10.78 6.21 0.62
C GLU A 111 -9.84 5.88 1.77
N ALA A 112 -9.05 4.80 1.66
CA ALA A 112 -8.04 4.44 2.65
C ALA A 112 -6.94 5.52 2.76
N ALA A 113 -6.47 6.08 1.64
CA ALA A 113 -5.46 7.13 1.65
C ALA A 113 -5.98 8.43 2.28
N LYS A 114 -7.23 8.83 1.94
CA LYS A 114 -7.93 9.98 2.52
C LYS A 114 -8.14 9.83 4.03
N GLU A 115 -8.60 8.65 4.46
CA GLU A 115 -8.79 8.33 5.87
C GLU A 115 -7.46 8.28 6.65
N LEU A 116 -6.41 7.72 6.03
CA LEU A 116 -5.06 7.71 6.61
C LEU A 116 -4.57 9.14 6.86
N ASN A 117 -4.71 10.03 5.88
CA ASN A 117 -4.31 11.42 6.02
C ASN A 117 -5.09 12.14 7.12
N SER A 118 -6.38 11.84 7.26
CA SER A 118 -7.27 12.46 8.25
C SER A 118 -6.87 12.14 9.69
N TYR A 119 -6.44 10.89 9.98
CA TYR A 119 -6.03 10.49 11.33
C TYR A 119 -4.52 10.48 11.57
N PHE A 120 -3.72 10.29 10.52
CA PHE A 120 -2.28 10.08 10.56
C PHE A 120 -1.59 10.86 9.41
N PRO A 121 -1.62 12.21 9.41
CA PRO A 121 -1.14 13.04 8.28
C PRO A 121 0.36 12.92 7.95
N ASN A 122 1.13 12.31 8.85
CA ASN A 122 2.56 12.06 8.65
C ASN A 122 2.86 10.62 8.20
N ALA A 123 1.85 9.75 8.12
CA ALA A 123 2.04 8.40 7.63
C ALA A 123 2.32 8.40 6.12
N GLN A 124 3.13 7.44 5.69
CA GLN A 124 3.39 7.18 4.28
C GLN A 124 2.58 5.97 3.82
N ILE A 125 2.42 5.82 2.51
CA ILE A 125 1.81 4.67 1.87
C ILE A 125 2.90 3.92 1.11
N LEU A 126 3.12 2.64 1.39
CA LEU A 126 3.85 1.75 0.50
C LEU A 126 2.84 1.14 -0.47
N TYR A 127 2.80 1.65 -1.70
CA TYR A 127 1.96 1.13 -2.76
C TYR A 127 2.74 0.11 -3.60
N ILE A 128 2.16 -1.07 -3.82
CA ILE A 128 2.70 -2.09 -4.71
C ILE A 128 1.63 -2.42 -5.75
N GLY A 129 1.84 -1.98 -6.99
CA GLY A 129 0.83 -2.07 -8.05
C GLY A 129 1.38 -1.45 -9.33
N THR A 130 0.52 -0.92 -10.19
CA THR A 130 0.97 -0.29 -11.44
C THR A 130 1.53 1.11 -11.20
N GLY A 131 2.47 1.57 -12.05
CA GLY A 131 3.05 2.91 -11.93
C GLY A 131 2.09 4.09 -12.15
N GLY A 132 0.83 3.79 -12.44
CA GLY A 132 -0.29 4.69 -12.64
C GLY A 132 -1.51 3.86 -13.01
N PHE A 133 -2.65 4.50 -13.22
CA PHE A 133 -3.81 3.79 -13.75
C PHE A 133 -3.52 3.30 -15.18
N THR A 134 -3.81 2.03 -15.45
CA THR A 134 -3.73 1.45 -16.79
C THR A 134 -4.96 0.59 -17.08
N PRO A 135 -5.70 0.86 -18.18
CA PRO A 135 -6.86 0.04 -18.55
C PRO A 135 -6.55 -1.43 -18.80
N ARG A 136 -5.27 -1.76 -19.08
CA ARG A 136 -4.83 -3.14 -19.35
C ARG A 136 -4.68 -3.97 -18.08
N PHE A 137 -4.32 -3.33 -16.97
CA PHE A 137 -4.12 -3.94 -15.66
C PHE A 137 -4.62 -2.97 -14.59
N PRO A 138 -5.95 -2.79 -14.47
CA PRO A 138 -6.47 -1.77 -13.58
C PRO A 138 -6.26 -2.20 -12.12
N ILE A 139 -5.55 -1.35 -11.37
CA ILE A 139 -5.19 -1.52 -9.96
C ILE A 139 -5.28 -0.14 -9.32
N ALA A 140 -6.10 0.00 -8.27
CA ALA A 140 -6.54 1.29 -7.74
C ALA A 140 -7.26 2.17 -8.79
N SER A 141 -8.05 3.13 -8.31
CA SER A 141 -8.76 4.09 -9.15
C SER A 141 -7.87 5.26 -9.60
N TYR A 142 -8.28 5.97 -10.65
CA TYR A 142 -7.71 7.27 -11.02
C TYR A 142 -7.64 8.24 -9.83
N SER A 143 -8.71 8.31 -9.03
CA SER A 143 -8.76 9.16 -7.84
C SER A 143 -7.62 8.89 -6.86
N PHE A 144 -7.18 7.64 -6.71
CA PHE A 144 -6.02 7.33 -5.87
C PHE A 144 -4.73 7.96 -6.43
N PHE A 145 -4.48 7.83 -7.72
CA PHE A 145 -3.27 8.37 -8.35
C PHE A 145 -3.29 9.90 -8.44
N ASP A 146 -4.44 10.52 -8.67
CA ASP A 146 -4.58 11.97 -8.76
C ASP A 146 -4.38 12.66 -7.40
N HIS A 147 -4.62 11.95 -6.30
CA HIS A 147 -4.56 12.47 -4.92
C HIS A 147 -3.42 11.84 -4.11
N THR A 148 -2.43 11.25 -4.78
CA THR A 148 -1.21 10.80 -4.14
C THR A 148 0.01 11.23 -4.92
N GLU A 149 1.03 11.70 -4.22
CA GLU A 149 2.33 12.02 -4.81
C GLU A 149 3.39 11.00 -4.39
N ASP A 150 4.36 10.77 -5.26
CA ASP A 150 5.52 9.95 -4.93
C ASP A 150 6.40 10.67 -3.90
N VAL A 151 6.80 9.94 -2.87
CA VAL A 151 7.72 10.46 -1.86
C VAL A 151 9.14 10.19 -2.30
N ASP A 152 9.92 11.24 -2.54
CA ASP A 152 11.36 11.12 -2.68
C ASP A 152 11.98 10.75 -1.33
N ASP A 153 12.46 9.52 -1.23
CA ASP A 153 13.20 9.04 -0.08
C ASP A 153 14.71 9.15 -0.31
N SER A 154 15.18 10.38 -0.52
CA SER A 154 16.55 10.71 -0.87
C SER A 154 17.51 10.47 0.32
N SER A 155 17.97 9.23 0.39
CA SER A 155 19.10 8.70 1.16
C SER A 155 18.85 8.29 2.62
N ILE A 156 19.11 7.01 2.87
CA ILE A 156 19.32 6.38 4.16
C ILE A 156 20.74 5.84 4.24
N CYS A 157 21.42 6.04 5.37
CA CYS A 157 22.76 5.51 5.59
C CYS A 157 22.68 4.07 6.11
N LEU A 158 22.94 3.09 5.24
CA LEU A 158 23.02 1.68 5.59
C LEU A 158 24.45 1.18 5.47
N LYS A 159 25.03 0.71 6.59
CA LYS A 159 26.38 0.12 6.64
C LYS A 159 27.47 1.01 6.00
N GLY A 160 27.33 2.34 6.14
CA GLY A 160 28.28 3.31 5.57
C GLY A 160 28.08 3.63 4.09
N LYS A 161 27.04 3.08 3.44
CA LYS A 161 26.62 3.44 2.09
C LYS A 161 25.35 4.28 2.13
N ARG A 162 25.24 5.25 1.21
CA ARG A 162 23.97 5.93 0.95
C ARG A 162 23.14 5.02 0.07
N GLU A 163 22.10 4.44 0.64
CA GLU A 163 21.07 3.67 -0.05
C GLU A 163 19.78 4.49 -0.06
N ASN A 164 18.77 4.10 -0.82
CA ASN A 164 17.44 4.71 -0.78
C ASN A 164 16.36 3.64 -0.94
N PHE A 165 15.09 4.05 -0.85
CA PHE A 165 13.98 3.13 -1.09
C PHE A 165 14.08 2.46 -2.46
N ASP A 166 14.48 3.22 -3.49
CA ASP A 166 14.58 2.70 -4.85
C ASP A 166 15.59 1.54 -4.97
N SER A 167 16.82 1.70 -4.47
CA SER A 167 17.87 0.68 -4.55
C SER A 167 17.55 -0.57 -3.72
N LEU A 168 16.93 -0.39 -2.55
CA LEU A 168 16.64 -1.50 -1.65
C LEU A 168 15.36 -2.24 -2.02
N VAL A 169 14.34 -1.54 -2.50
CA VAL A 169 12.99 -2.09 -2.63
C VAL A 169 12.55 -2.13 -4.09
N ARG A 170 12.52 -0.98 -4.77
CA ARG A 170 11.94 -0.84 -6.12
C ARG A 170 12.74 -1.61 -7.17
N GLU A 171 14.06 -1.44 -7.22
CA GLU A 171 14.92 -2.12 -8.20
C GLU A 171 14.90 -3.64 -8.01
N ASN A 172 14.88 -4.11 -6.75
CA ASN A 172 14.73 -5.52 -6.44
C ASN A 172 13.37 -6.06 -6.89
N TYR A 173 12.30 -5.26 -6.80
CA TYR A 173 10.96 -5.64 -7.24
C TYR A 173 10.82 -5.70 -8.77
N ASN A 174 11.35 -4.70 -9.48
CA ASN A 174 11.26 -4.58 -10.93
C ASN A 174 12.00 -5.72 -11.68
N GLN A 175 12.99 -6.36 -11.06
CA GLN A 175 13.65 -7.53 -11.65
C GLN A 175 12.75 -8.79 -11.72
N ILE A 176 11.58 -8.76 -11.07
CA ILE A 176 10.76 -9.96 -10.80
C ILE A 176 9.47 -9.99 -11.64
N ILE A 177 8.98 -8.83 -12.04
CA ILE A 177 7.76 -8.61 -12.82
C ILE A 177 8.14 -7.63 -13.93
N ASN A 178 7.84 -7.95 -15.19
CA ASN A 178 7.98 -6.99 -16.32
C ASN A 178 7.47 -5.61 -15.86
N ASP A 179 8.13 -4.51 -16.27
CA ASP A 179 8.09 -3.11 -15.75
C ASP A 179 6.70 -2.46 -15.45
N GLU A 180 5.60 -3.21 -15.55
CA GLU A 180 4.22 -2.81 -15.28
C GLU A 180 3.86 -2.79 -13.78
N ILE A 181 4.52 -3.57 -12.90
CA ILE A 181 4.25 -3.55 -11.45
C ILE A 181 5.48 -3.04 -10.69
N ILE A 182 5.28 -2.01 -9.87
CA ILE A 182 6.32 -1.32 -9.12
C ILE A 182 5.93 -1.20 -7.64
N ALA A 183 6.95 -1.08 -6.79
CA ALA A 183 6.79 -0.64 -5.40
C ALA A 183 7.18 0.85 -5.32
N THR A 184 6.32 1.68 -4.74
CA THR A 184 6.52 3.13 -4.60
C THR A 184 6.06 3.61 -3.23
N LEU A 185 6.77 4.60 -2.68
CA LEU A 185 6.29 5.35 -1.53
C LEU A 185 5.41 6.49 -2.00
N LYS A 186 4.25 6.64 -1.36
CA LYS A 186 3.26 7.65 -1.68
C LYS A 186 2.84 8.42 -0.44
N LYS A 187 2.37 9.65 -0.63
CA LYS A 187 1.67 10.44 0.39
C LYS A 187 0.39 10.99 -0.21
N PHE A 188 -0.66 11.07 0.60
CA PHE A 188 -1.90 11.71 0.16
C PHE A 188 -1.67 13.21 -0.01
N THR A 189 -2.16 13.76 -1.10
CA THR A 189 -2.18 15.19 -1.39
C THR A 189 -3.62 15.65 -1.36
N TYR A 190 -3.90 16.68 -0.56
CA TYR A 190 -5.23 17.27 -0.48
C TYR A 190 -5.49 18.06 -1.77
N CYS A 191 -6.61 17.77 -2.43
CA CYS A 191 -7.29 18.78 -3.24
C CYS A 191 -8.41 19.34 -2.37
N ASP A 192 -8.61 20.67 -2.38
CA ASP A 192 -9.79 21.29 -1.78
C ASP A 192 -11.03 20.71 -2.47
N ASP A 193 -11.60 19.66 -1.87
CA ASP A 193 -12.81 18.95 -2.33
C ASP A 193 -14.09 19.78 -2.09
N ASP A 194 -13.98 21.02 -1.61
CA ASP A 194 -15.08 21.97 -1.47
C ASP A 194 -15.25 22.79 -2.77
N GLU A 195 -15.61 22.14 -3.87
CA GLU A 195 -16.49 22.70 -4.92
C GLU A 195 -16.75 21.64 -6.02
N GLU A 196 -17.97 21.65 -6.54
CA GLU A 196 -18.61 20.69 -7.45
C GLU A 196 -17.93 20.48 -8.84
N GLU A 197 -16.62 20.75 -8.99
CA GLU A 197 -15.93 20.83 -10.29
C GLU A 197 -14.90 19.72 -10.60
N CYS A 198 -14.68 18.73 -9.74
CA CYS A 198 -13.89 17.55 -10.10
C CYS A 198 -14.71 16.53 -10.90
N ILE A 199 -15.37 16.98 -11.96
CA ILE A 199 -15.85 16.11 -13.03
C ILE A 199 -14.66 15.91 -13.97
N ALA A 200 -14.30 14.65 -14.18
CA ALA A 200 -13.23 14.20 -15.07
C ALA A 200 -13.21 14.99 -16.40
N VAL A 201 -12.14 15.76 -16.62
CA VAL A 201 -11.88 16.38 -17.92
C VAL A 201 -10.67 15.69 -18.54
N HIS A 202 -10.97 14.74 -19.43
CA HIS A 202 -10.05 14.40 -20.50
C HIS A 202 -9.70 15.69 -21.26
N GLU A 203 -8.41 15.87 -21.53
CA GLU A 203 -7.78 16.95 -22.30
C GLU A 203 -7.21 18.12 -21.47
N GLY A 204 -5.91 17.98 -21.16
CA GLY A 204 -4.99 19.12 -21.16
C GLY A 204 -4.94 19.93 -19.87
N SER A 205 -4.19 19.43 -18.89
CA SER A 205 -3.50 20.22 -17.84
C SER A 205 -4.32 21.26 -17.06
N LYS A 206 -4.72 20.92 -15.84
CA LYS A 206 -4.93 21.91 -14.78
C LYS A 206 -3.96 21.65 -13.65
N TRP A 207 -3.19 22.67 -13.30
CA TRP A 207 -2.43 22.74 -12.05
C TRP A 207 -3.34 23.42 -11.03
N CYS A 208 -3.56 22.79 -9.88
CA CYS A 208 -4.16 23.45 -8.74
C CYS A 208 -3.24 24.61 -8.31
N LYS A 209 -3.81 25.81 -8.19
CA LYS A 209 -3.05 26.98 -7.69
C LYS A 209 -2.82 26.81 -6.20
N GLN A 210 -1.55 26.98 -5.81
CA GLN A 210 -1.10 27.14 -4.43
C GLN A 210 -1.69 28.39 -3.78
#